data_AF-A0A7V1ERV0-F1
#
_entry.id   AF-A0A7V1ERV0-F1
#
_cell.length_a   1.000
_cell.length_b   1.000
_cell.length_c   1.000
_cell.angle_alpha   90.00
_cell.angle_beta   90.00
_cell.angle_gamma   90.00
#
_symmetry.space_group_name_H-M   'P 1'
#
loop_
_entity.id
_entity.type
_entity.pdbx_description
1 polymer ?
#
loop_
_entity_poly.entity_id
_entity_poly.type
_entity_poly.pdbx_seq_one_letter_code
_entity_poly.pdbx_strand_id
1 'polypeptide(L)'
;RTSYALEAAAEAKFDLKQMAAGQFVNLGGSDYTFIAKDIDLARGLHKNVFLQKDHPKAHRTEIIVAESASLPTLNPGEAMQAQFYNGYNYLLDRHRRQDMSLKFKELVIRLPNEEAREHYRRKAETTLNLAASSEPRGIAEYQWRITTPLATVLLGLIAVPLARSAARESRMRNFFIALLVYIALFSMISVTRTWIEQEKLQALPGLWSVYAIQAVVLLLLVTQPWLKRR
;
A
#
# COMPACT_ATOMS: atom_id res chain seq x y z
N ARG A 1 12.71 11.07 -13.23
CA ARG A 1 13.42 10.79 -11.96
C ARG A 1 13.21 11.88 -10.91
N THR A 2 13.17 13.17 -11.30
CA THR A 2 12.95 14.31 -10.39
C THR A 2 11.52 14.42 -9.83
N SER A 3 10.48 14.07 -10.60
CA SER A 3 9.09 14.13 -10.11
C SER A 3 8.83 13.18 -8.94
N TYR A 4 9.30 11.93 -9.05
CA TYR A 4 9.15 10.92 -8.00
C TYR A 4 9.89 11.30 -6.70
N ALA A 5 11.04 11.96 -6.82
CA ALA A 5 11.77 12.45 -5.64
C ALA A 5 11.03 13.61 -4.95
N LEU A 6 10.38 14.48 -5.73
CA LEU A 6 9.56 15.59 -5.21
C LEU A 6 8.27 15.09 -4.55
N GLU A 7 7.62 14.10 -5.15
CA GLU A 7 6.42 13.46 -4.62
C GLU A 7 6.74 12.70 -3.33
N ALA A 8 7.80 11.89 -3.32
CA ALA A 8 8.27 11.20 -2.11
C ALA A 8 8.65 12.20 -1.00
N ALA A 9 9.30 13.33 -1.32
CA ALA A 9 9.61 14.36 -0.34
C ALA A 9 8.36 15.10 0.17
N ALA A 10 7.31 15.24 -0.66
CA ALA A 10 6.05 15.86 -0.27
C ALA A 10 5.19 14.94 0.60
N GLU A 11 5.07 13.66 0.22
CA GLU A 11 4.41 12.63 1.03
C GLU A 11 5.12 12.45 2.36
N ALA A 12 6.45 12.38 2.38
CA ALA A 12 7.25 12.33 3.59
C ALA A 12 6.97 13.50 4.56
N LYS A 13 6.89 14.73 4.04
CA LYS A 13 6.54 15.92 4.83
C LYS A 13 5.10 15.91 5.33
N PHE A 14 4.19 15.33 4.56
CA PHE A 14 2.77 15.23 4.90
C PHE A 14 2.52 14.15 5.97
N ASP A 15 3.19 13.00 5.84
CA ASP A 15 3.15 11.90 6.79
C ASP A 15 3.76 12.32 8.14
N LEU A 16 4.89 13.04 8.12
CA LEU A 16 5.49 13.69 9.30
C LEU A 16 4.51 14.64 10.03
N LYS A 17 3.66 15.35 9.29
CA LYS A 17 2.62 16.24 9.86
C LYS A 17 1.48 15.45 10.51
N GLN A 18 1.12 14.29 9.96
CA GLN A 18 0.09 13.42 10.52
C GLN A 18 0.60 12.63 11.75
N MET A 19 1.89 12.32 11.80
CA MET A 19 2.49 11.44 12.81
C MET A 19 2.73 12.06 14.21
N ALA A 20 2.25 13.28 14.52
CA ALA A 20 3.01 14.09 15.48
C ALA A 20 2.29 14.93 16.55
N ALA A 21 0.96 14.91 16.68
CA ALA A 21 0.32 15.72 17.72
C ALA A 21 -0.84 14.98 18.41
N GLY A 22 -0.56 14.39 19.58
CA GLY A 22 -1.58 13.92 20.52
C GLY A 22 -2.31 12.64 20.14
N GLN A 23 -1.87 11.93 19.09
CA GLN A 23 -2.42 10.64 18.69
C GLN A 23 -1.35 9.54 18.75
N PHE A 24 -1.78 8.36 19.17
CA PHE A 24 -0.95 7.16 19.11
C PHE A 24 -0.92 6.65 17.67
N VAL A 25 0.27 6.60 17.08
CA VAL A 25 0.48 6.10 15.73
C VAL A 25 1.19 4.75 15.82
N ASN A 26 0.60 3.76 15.16
CA ASN A 26 1.24 2.47 14.99
C ASN A 26 2.11 2.51 13.71
N LEU A 27 3.41 2.30 13.87
CA LEU A 27 4.38 2.45 12.78
C LEU A 27 4.35 1.19 11.89
N GLY A 28 3.62 1.27 10.77
CA GLY A 28 3.80 0.44 9.57
C GLY A 28 3.95 -1.08 9.79
N GLY A 29 2.98 -1.72 10.44
CA GLY A 29 2.95 -3.19 10.61
C GLY A 29 3.93 -3.74 11.67
N SER A 30 4.60 -2.86 12.43
CA SER A 30 5.52 -3.24 13.49
C SER A 30 4.88 -3.14 14.88
N ASP A 31 5.44 -3.81 15.89
CA ASP A 31 4.96 -3.74 17.29
C ASP A 31 5.28 -2.39 17.98
N TYR A 32 5.50 -1.31 17.22
CA TYR A 32 5.92 0.01 17.72
C TYR A 32 4.75 1.00 17.74
N THR A 33 4.46 1.52 18.92
CA THR A 33 3.52 2.63 19.14
C THR A 33 4.29 3.90 19.45
N PHE A 34 4.10 4.94 18.64
CA PHE A 34 4.74 6.25 18.79
C PHE A 34 3.71 7.33 19.10
N ILE A 35 4.07 8.26 19.98
CA ILE A 35 3.31 9.49 20.23
C ILE A 35 4.27 10.64 20.52
N ALA A 36 3.91 11.82 20.01
CA ALA A 36 4.53 13.08 20.34
C ALA A 36 3.46 14.05 20.85
N LYS A 37 3.82 14.86 21.85
CA LYS A 37 2.91 15.89 22.37
C LYS A 37 2.78 17.07 21.41
N ASP A 38 3.90 17.44 20.78
CA ASP A 38 4.00 18.59 19.91
C ASP A 38 5.12 18.37 18.88
N ILE A 39 5.10 19.12 17.79
CA ILE A 39 6.11 19.08 16.74
C ILE A 39 6.64 20.47 16.41
N ASP A 40 7.95 20.63 16.47
CA ASP A 40 8.65 21.79 15.96
C ASP A 40 8.91 21.61 14.46
N LEU A 41 8.01 22.12 13.62
CA LEU A 41 8.13 22.02 12.16
C LEU A 41 9.35 22.75 11.59
N ALA A 42 9.90 23.75 12.28
CA ALA A 42 11.07 24.49 11.80
C ALA A 42 12.34 23.63 11.93
N ARG A 43 12.41 22.80 12.97
CA ARG A 43 13.55 21.91 13.24
C ARG A 43 13.29 20.45 12.86
N GLY A 44 12.05 20.07 12.56
CA GLY A 44 11.66 18.68 12.33
C GLY A 44 11.75 17.81 13.58
N LEU A 45 11.59 18.41 14.77
CA LEU A 45 11.74 17.72 16.05
C LEU A 45 10.40 17.55 16.74
N HIS A 46 10.10 16.31 17.14
CA HIS A 46 8.99 15.96 18.00
C HIS A 46 9.36 16.24 19.46
N LYS A 47 8.45 16.82 20.25
CA LYS A 47 8.67 17.15 21.66
C LYS A 47 7.86 16.23 22.57
N ASN A 48 8.45 15.87 23.72
CA ASN A 48 7.89 14.96 24.72
C ASN A 48 7.35 13.70 24.06
N VAL A 49 8.29 12.89 23.57
CA VAL A 49 7.97 11.70 22.81
C VAL A 49 7.93 10.48 23.69
N PHE A 50 7.04 9.57 23.31
CA PHE A 50 6.92 8.25 23.90
C PHE A 50 6.91 7.23 22.77
N LEU A 51 7.73 6.20 22.91
CA LEU A 51 7.76 5.04 22.03
C LEU A 51 7.62 3.80 22.90
N GLN A 52 6.67 2.93 22.54
CA GLN A 52 6.53 1.61 23.14
C GLN A 52 6.78 0.55 22.07
N LYS A 53 7.50 -0.50 22.43
CA LYS A 53 7.65 -1.71 21.63
C LYS A 53 7.38 -2.94 22.48
N ASP A 54 6.49 -3.80 22.02
CA ASP A 54 6.28 -5.09 22.68
C ASP A 54 7.21 -6.17 22.10
N HIS A 55 7.80 -6.98 22.96
CA HIS A 55 8.63 -8.12 22.60
C HIS A 55 7.98 -9.41 23.12
N PRO A 56 6.96 -9.95 22.41
CA PRO A 56 6.19 -11.09 22.90
C PRO A 56 7.06 -12.33 23.14
N LYS A 57 8.05 -12.58 22.26
CA LYS A 57 8.97 -13.73 22.38
C LYS A 57 9.89 -13.67 23.60
N ALA A 58 10.24 -12.47 24.04
CA ALA A 58 11.12 -12.26 25.20
C ALA A 58 10.33 -11.92 26.47
N HIS A 59 9.00 -11.84 26.38
CA HIS A 59 8.11 -11.38 27.46
C HIS A 59 8.54 -10.03 28.06
N ARG A 60 9.00 -9.11 27.22
CA ARG A 60 9.48 -7.78 27.63
C ARG A 60 8.74 -6.67 26.88
N THR A 61 8.61 -5.53 27.52
CA THR A 61 8.11 -4.31 26.89
C THR A 61 9.17 -3.22 27.01
N GLU A 62 9.57 -2.66 25.87
CA GLU A 62 10.50 -1.53 25.80
C GLU A 62 9.69 -0.23 25.75
N ILE A 63 10.01 0.72 26.63
CA ILE A 63 9.36 2.02 26.72
C ILE A 63 10.44 3.08 26.70
N ILE A 64 10.32 4.03 25.79
CA ILE A 64 11.29 5.11 25.61
C ILE A 64 10.56 6.41 25.77
N VAL A 65 11.05 7.22 26.69
CA VAL A 65 10.53 8.56 26.97
C VAL A 65 11.67 9.54 26.76
N ALA A 66 11.49 10.52 25.89
CA ALA A 66 12.53 11.51 25.59
C ALA A 66 11.96 12.92 25.45
N GLU A 67 12.80 13.92 25.74
CA GLU A 67 12.44 15.33 25.61
C GLU A 67 12.18 15.71 24.16
N SER A 68 12.99 15.18 23.23
CA SER A 68 12.74 15.33 21.80
C SER A 68 13.16 14.13 20.98
N ALA A 69 12.58 13.98 19.79
CA ALA A 69 13.06 13.03 18.80
C ALA A 69 12.99 13.59 17.38
N SER A 70 13.92 13.13 16.56
CA SER A 70 13.93 13.34 15.11
C SER A 70 13.56 12.03 14.43
N LEU A 71 12.56 12.08 13.55
CA LEU A 71 12.18 10.98 12.67
C LEU A 71 12.53 11.39 11.23
N PRO A 72 13.83 11.43 10.85
CA PRO A 72 14.20 11.78 9.49
C PRO A 72 13.52 10.80 8.52
N THR A 73 12.81 11.37 7.54
CA THR A 73 12.30 10.59 6.42
C THR A 73 13.47 10.24 5.54
N LEU A 74 13.94 8.99 5.64
CA LEU A 74 15.02 8.52 4.80
C LEU A 74 14.55 8.27 3.37
N ASN A 75 15.52 8.32 2.45
CA ASN A 75 15.33 7.99 1.06
C ASN A 75 14.60 6.66 0.92
N PRO A 76 13.73 6.53 -0.09
CA PRO A 76 12.99 5.32 -0.28
C PRO A 76 13.89 4.08 -0.45
N GLY A 77 13.72 3.07 0.41
CA GLY A 77 14.55 1.84 0.45
C GLY A 77 15.43 1.70 1.70
N GLU A 78 15.61 2.76 2.49
CA GLU A 78 16.29 2.70 3.78
C GLU A 78 15.30 2.55 4.95
N ALA A 79 15.82 2.27 6.15
CA ALA A 79 14.98 1.90 7.30
C ALA A 79 14.71 3.20 7.99
N MET A 80 13.47 3.36 8.44
CA MET A 80 13.15 4.51 9.24
C MET A 80 14.01 4.46 10.51
N GLN A 81 14.71 5.54 10.80
CA GLN A 81 15.50 5.69 12.01
C GLN A 81 14.82 6.73 12.87
N ALA A 82 14.60 6.39 14.13
CA ALA A 82 14.12 7.33 15.14
C ALA A 82 15.28 7.66 16.07
N GLN A 83 15.63 8.93 16.15
CA GLN A 83 16.70 9.44 17.00
C GLN A 83 16.08 10.22 18.16
N PHE A 84 16.32 9.76 19.38
CA PHE A 84 15.79 10.32 20.61
C PHE A 84 16.88 11.08 21.35
N TYR A 85 16.53 12.25 21.89
CA TYR A 85 17.43 13.12 22.63
C TYR A 85 16.94 13.32 24.06
N ASN A 86 17.87 13.17 25.00
CA ASN A 86 17.69 13.34 26.44
C ASN A 86 16.47 12.59 26.97
N GLY A 87 16.67 11.31 27.30
CA GLY A 87 15.57 10.45 27.71
C GLY A 87 15.99 9.26 28.53
N TYR A 88 15.00 8.40 28.76
CA TYR A 88 15.14 7.14 29.46
C TYR A 88 14.56 6.02 28.59
N ASN A 89 15.28 4.91 28.53
CA ASN A 89 14.80 3.66 27.97
C ASN A 89 14.55 2.68 29.12
N TYR A 90 13.33 2.20 29.21
CA TYR A 90 12.88 1.22 30.20
C TYR A 90 12.59 -0.10 29.50
N LEU A 91 13.29 -1.15 29.89
CA LEU A 91 12.98 -2.53 29.52
C LEU A 91 12.28 -3.17 30.72
N LEU A 92 10.98 -3.40 30.58
CA LEU A 92 10.12 -3.98 31.62
C LEU A 92 9.93 -5.47 31.33
N ASP A 93 10.19 -6.33 32.31
CA ASP A 93 9.91 -7.76 32.21
C ASP A 93 8.49 -8.04 32.68
N ARG A 94 7.67 -8.68 31.84
CA ARG A 94 6.27 -8.97 32.14
C ARG A 94 6.11 -9.97 33.29
N HIS A 95 7.16 -10.73 33.61
CA HIS A 95 7.21 -11.63 34.77
C HIS A 95 7.80 -10.96 36.03
N ARG A 96 8.06 -9.64 36.01
CA ARG A 96 8.64 -8.85 37.12
C ARG A 96 9.93 -9.43 37.70
N ARG A 97 10.74 -10.11 36.88
CA ARG A 97 11.99 -10.71 37.34
C ARG A 97 13.10 -9.67 37.42
N GLN A 98 13.19 -8.79 36.42
CA GLN A 98 14.20 -7.75 36.38
C GLN A 98 13.80 -6.65 35.38
N ASP A 99 13.68 -5.43 35.87
CA ASP A 99 13.49 -4.24 35.04
C ASP A 99 14.84 -3.54 34.84
N MET A 100 15.06 -2.97 33.65
CA MET A 100 16.26 -2.20 33.34
C MET A 100 15.90 -0.78 32.92
N SER A 101 16.60 0.21 33.48
CA SER A 101 16.48 1.60 33.07
C SER A 101 17.82 2.14 32.58
N LEU A 102 17.83 2.71 31.38
CA LEU A 102 18.99 3.35 30.77
C LEU A 102 18.70 4.83 30.54
N LYS A 103 19.49 5.71 31.16
CA LYS A 103 19.48 7.15 30.85
C LYS A 103 20.40 7.41 29.66
N PHE A 104 19.90 8.09 28.64
CA PHE A 104 20.67 8.42 27.45
C PHE A 104 20.60 9.91 27.13
N LYS A 105 21.68 10.43 26.56
CA LYS A 105 21.68 11.74 25.89
C LYS A 105 21.18 11.63 24.46
N GLU A 106 21.56 10.55 23.78
CA GLU A 106 21.19 10.27 22.42
C GLU A 106 20.98 8.77 22.25
N LEU A 107 19.87 8.38 21.62
CA LEU A 107 19.54 6.98 21.33
C LEU A 107 18.98 6.88 19.91
N VAL A 108 19.56 6.01 19.10
CA VAL A 108 19.11 5.76 17.72
C VAL A 108 18.48 4.38 17.64
N ILE A 109 17.24 4.32 17.18
CA ILE A 109 16.51 3.07 16.94
C ILE A 109 16.21 2.93 15.46
N ARG A 110 16.53 1.75 14.94
CA ARG A 110 16.15 1.34 13.60
C ARG A 110 14.78 0.68 13.68
N LEU A 111 13.78 1.34 13.11
CA LEU A 111 12.43 0.80 12.98
C LEU A 111 12.43 -0.16 11.78
N PRO A 112 12.07 -1.43 11.96
CA PRO A 112 11.92 -2.36 10.85
C PRO A 112 10.78 -1.86 9.97
N ASN A 113 11.09 -1.52 8.72
CA ASN A 113 10.10 -1.09 7.73
C ASN A 113 10.21 -1.98 6.47
N GLU A 114 10.14 -3.29 6.67
CA GLU A 114 10.37 -4.27 5.61
C GLU A 114 9.28 -4.21 4.53
N GLU A 115 8.02 -4.01 4.93
CA GLU A 115 6.88 -3.95 4.01
C GLU A 115 6.95 -2.74 3.06
N ALA A 116 7.21 -1.53 3.59
CA ALA A 116 7.30 -0.34 2.73
C ALA A 116 8.56 -0.35 1.86
N ARG A 117 9.68 -0.89 2.37
CA ARG A 117 10.92 -1.05 1.59
C ARG A 117 10.74 -2.02 0.42
N GLU A 118 10.11 -3.18 0.65
CA GLU A 118 9.80 -4.13 -0.42
C GLU A 118 8.88 -3.50 -1.47
N HIS A 119 7.79 -2.87 -1.02
CA HIS A 119 6.81 -2.27 -1.92
C HIS A 119 7.41 -1.12 -2.75
N TYR A 120 8.27 -0.29 -2.15
CA TYR A 120 8.95 0.78 -2.88
C TYR A 120 10.00 0.25 -3.86
N ARG A 121 10.85 -0.70 -3.44
CA ARG A 121 11.88 -1.27 -4.33
C ARG A 121 11.24 -1.92 -5.56
N ARG A 122 10.11 -2.60 -5.36
CA ARG A 122 9.36 -3.28 -6.44
C ARG A 122 8.75 -2.29 -7.45
N LYS A 123 8.11 -1.21 -6.97
CA LYS A 123 7.58 -0.13 -7.83
C LYS A 123 8.66 0.63 -8.60
N ALA A 124 9.83 0.80 -7.99
CA ALA A 124 10.95 1.54 -8.58
C ALA A 124 11.85 0.68 -9.50
N GLU A 125 11.69 -0.65 -9.50
CA GLU A 125 12.45 -1.54 -10.37
C GLU A 125 12.00 -1.46 -11.84
N THR A 126 12.98 -1.60 -12.73
CA THR A 126 12.76 -1.55 -14.18
C THR A 126 12.02 -2.79 -14.65
N THR A 127 11.15 -2.63 -15.65
CA THR A 127 10.30 -3.70 -16.19
C THR A 127 11.10 -4.91 -16.68
N LEU A 128 12.36 -4.69 -17.11
CA LEU A 128 13.29 -5.73 -17.54
C LEU A 128 13.80 -6.59 -16.38
N ASN A 129 14.06 -5.98 -15.21
CA ASN A 129 14.50 -6.71 -14.02
C ASN A 129 13.34 -7.49 -13.37
N LEU A 130 12.12 -6.94 -13.40
CA LEU A 130 10.93 -7.66 -12.95
C LEU A 130 10.64 -8.91 -13.82
N ALA A 131 10.89 -8.85 -15.13
CA ALA A 131 10.69 -9.99 -16.04
C ALA A 131 11.68 -11.14 -15.83
N ALA A 132 12.86 -10.84 -15.25
CA ALA A 132 13.89 -11.82 -14.93
C ALA A 132 13.84 -12.31 -13.46
N SER A 133 12.97 -11.72 -12.63
CA SER A 133 12.84 -12.07 -11.21
C SER A 133 12.02 -13.36 -11.04
N SER A 134 12.52 -14.28 -10.23
CA SER A 134 11.84 -15.53 -9.85
C SER A 134 10.85 -15.36 -8.68
N GLU A 135 10.71 -14.14 -8.16
CA GLU A 135 9.88 -13.86 -7.00
C GLU A 135 8.39 -13.69 -7.41
N PRO A 136 7.43 -14.42 -6.79
CA PRO A 136 6.01 -14.38 -7.17
C PRO A 136 5.40 -12.98 -7.19
N ARG A 137 5.84 -12.13 -6.25
CA ARG A 137 5.40 -10.74 -6.13
C ARG A 137 5.93 -9.86 -7.29
N GLY A 138 7.14 -10.13 -7.78
CA GLY A 138 7.73 -9.42 -8.94
C GLY A 138 7.06 -9.80 -10.26
N ILE A 139 6.72 -11.08 -10.43
CA ILE A 139 5.95 -11.59 -11.58
C ILE A 139 4.56 -10.93 -11.63
N ALA A 140 3.89 -10.81 -10.48
CA ALA A 140 2.58 -10.17 -10.38
C ALA A 140 2.61 -8.70 -10.85
N GLU A 141 3.64 -7.95 -10.47
CA GLU A 141 3.76 -6.53 -10.85
C GLU A 141 4.10 -6.36 -12.35
N TYR A 142 4.91 -7.25 -12.92
CA TYR A 142 5.14 -7.28 -14.38
C TYR A 142 3.84 -7.56 -15.14
N GLN A 143 3.09 -8.59 -14.72
CA GLN A 143 1.81 -8.94 -15.31
C GLN A 143 0.83 -7.77 -15.21
N TRP A 144 0.73 -7.13 -14.04
CA TRP A 144 -0.10 -5.95 -13.84
C TRP A 144 0.20 -4.82 -14.84
N ARG A 145 1.48 -4.53 -15.09
CA ARG A 145 1.88 -3.48 -16.05
C ARG A 145 1.42 -3.79 -17.49
N ILE A 146 1.39 -5.06 -17.89
CA ILE A 146 0.93 -5.49 -19.22
C ILE A 146 -0.59 -5.57 -19.29
N THR A 147 -1.22 -6.06 -18.23
CA THR A 147 -2.64 -6.33 -18.26
C THR A 147 -3.49 -5.07 -18.08
N THR A 148 -2.95 -4.01 -17.46
CA THR A 148 -3.62 -2.71 -17.32
C THR A 148 -4.00 -2.09 -18.68
N PRO A 149 -3.08 -1.91 -19.65
CA PRO A 149 -3.46 -1.40 -20.97
C PRO A 149 -4.37 -2.36 -21.74
N LEU A 150 -4.17 -3.68 -21.60
CA LEU A 150 -5.04 -4.67 -22.23
C LEU A 150 -6.48 -4.60 -21.69
N ALA A 151 -6.65 -4.42 -20.37
CA ALA A 151 -7.95 -4.25 -19.72
C ALA A 151 -8.68 -3.02 -20.26
N THR A 152 -7.98 -1.90 -20.41
CA THR A 152 -8.55 -0.66 -20.98
C THR A 152 -9.06 -0.88 -22.39
N VAL A 153 -8.30 -1.60 -23.24
CA VAL A 153 -8.72 -1.92 -24.61
C VAL A 153 -9.92 -2.87 -24.61
N LEU A 154 -9.93 -3.91 -23.76
CA LEU A 154 -11.04 -4.86 -23.66
C LEU A 154 -12.33 -4.18 -23.19
N LEU A 155 -12.25 -3.35 -22.15
CA LEU A 155 -13.38 -2.57 -21.65
C LEU A 155 -13.91 -1.61 -22.72
N GLY A 156 -13.02 -0.95 -23.47
CA GLY A 156 -13.40 -0.13 -24.62
C GLY A 156 -14.15 -0.94 -25.69
N LEU A 157 -13.66 -2.13 -26.02
CA LEU A 157 -14.30 -3.02 -27.00
C LEU A 157 -15.65 -3.56 -26.52
N ILE A 158 -15.81 -3.85 -25.22
CA ILE A 158 -17.11 -4.25 -24.62
C ILE A 158 -18.11 -3.09 -24.65
N ALA A 159 -17.65 -1.85 -24.47
CA ALA A 159 -18.52 -0.68 -24.50
C ALA A 159 -19.15 -0.43 -25.89
N VAL A 160 -18.44 -0.76 -26.99
CA VAL A 160 -18.93 -0.55 -28.36
C VAL A 160 -20.27 -1.26 -28.68
N PRO A 161 -20.43 -2.58 -28.46
CA PRO A 161 -21.69 -3.27 -28.71
C PRO A 161 -22.79 -2.84 -27.73
N LEU A 162 -22.46 -2.55 -26.46
CA LEU A 162 -23.45 -2.09 -25.48
C LEU A 162 -23.97 -0.66 -25.75
N ALA A 163 -23.15 0.19 -26.38
CA ALA A 163 -23.55 1.54 -26.77
C ALA A 163 -24.51 1.57 -27.97
N ARG A 164 -24.70 0.45 -28.69
CA ARG A 164 -25.66 0.38 -29.79
C ARG A 164 -27.08 0.40 -29.25
N SER A 165 -27.80 1.50 -29.50
CA SER A 165 -29.23 1.62 -29.21
C SER A 165 -30.07 1.16 -30.40
N ALA A 166 -31.00 0.22 -30.18
CA ALA A 166 -32.09 -0.02 -31.13
C ALA A 166 -33.06 1.18 -31.13
N ALA A 167 -33.61 1.53 -32.30
CA ALA A 167 -34.40 2.75 -32.53
C ALA A 167 -35.71 2.87 -31.73
N ARG A 168 -36.05 1.90 -30.87
CA ARG A 168 -37.30 1.81 -30.11
C ARG A 168 -37.15 1.50 -28.62
N GLU A 169 -35.92 1.41 -28.10
CA GLU A 169 -35.68 1.25 -26.65
C GLU A 169 -35.16 2.54 -26.03
N SER A 170 -35.53 2.80 -24.76
CA SER A 170 -35.06 3.98 -24.04
C SER A 170 -33.53 3.99 -23.98
N ARG A 171 -32.91 4.99 -24.61
CA ARG A 171 -31.44 5.19 -24.64
C ARG A 171 -30.80 5.11 -23.25
N MET A 172 -31.50 5.56 -22.20
CA MET A 172 -31.04 5.48 -20.82
C MET A 172 -30.90 4.03 -20.29
N ARG A 173 -31.78 3.09 -20.64
CA ARG A 173 -31.73 1.73 -20.10
C ARG A 173 -30.47 0.99 -20.54
N ASN A 174 -30.11 1.08 -21.82
CA ASN A 174 -28.89 0.44 -22.33
C ASN A 174 -27.63 1.10 -21.73
N PHE A 175 -27.66 2.41 -21.50
CA PHE A 175 -26.58 3.11 -20.80
C PHE A 175 -26.42 2.64 -19.35
N PHE A 176 -27.52 2.51 -18.59
CA PHE A 176 -27.47 2.00 -17.21
C PHE A 176 -26.97 0.54 -17.15
N ILE A 177 -27.41 -0.32 -18.07
CA ILE A 177 -26.91 -1.70 -18.16
C ILE A 177 -25.41 -1.70 -18.48
N ALA A 178 -24.96 -0.87 -19.42
CA ALA A 178 -23.54 -0.74 -19.76
C ALA A 178 -22.69 -0.24 -18.60
N LEU A 179 -23.20 0.75 -17.86
CA LEU A 179 -22.55 1.28 -16.68
C LEU A 179 -22.43 0.23 -15.57
N LEU A 180 -23.48 -0.55 -15.32
CA LEU A 180 -23.45 -1.63 -14.33
C LEU A 180 -22.46 -2.73 -14.71
N VAL A 181 -22.42 -3.14 -15.99
CA VAL A 181 -21.44 -4.11 -16.48
C VAL A 181 -20.03 -3.56 -16.34
N TYR A 182 -19.80 -2.29 -16.68
CA TYR A 182 -18.51 -1.62 -16.51
C TYR A 182 -18.06 -1.63 -15.04
N ILE A 183 -18.94 -1.21 -14.12
CA ILE A 183 -18.64 -1.18 -12.68
C ILE A 183 -18.33 -2.59 -12.18
N ALA A 184 -19.13 -3.60 -12.53
CA ALA A 184 -18.90 -4.97 -12.12
C ALA A 184 -17.54 -5.51 -12.60
N LEU A 185 -17.19 -5.27 -13.87
CA LEU A 185 -15.92 -5.69 -14.45
C LEU A 185 -14.72 -4.97 -13.81
N PHE A 186 -14.86 -3.67 -13.57
CA PHE A 186 -13.83 -2.86 -12.92
C PHE A 186 -13.62 -3.26 -11.46
N SER A 187 -14.70 -3.50 -10.72
CA SER A 187 -14.65 -4.01 -9.35
C SER A 187 -14.01 -5.39 -9.30
N MET A 188 -14.27 -6.27 -10.29
CA MET A 188 -13.64 -7.59 -10.33
C MET A 188 -12.12 -7.51 -10.52
N ILE A 189 -11.64 -6.67 -11.45
CA ILE A 189 -10.19 -6.42 -11.61
C ILE A 189 -9.59 -5.91 -10.30
N SER A 190 -10.28 -4.97 -9.63
CA SER A 190 -9.81 -4.36 -8.39
C SER A 190 -9.71 -5.37 -7.24
N VAL A 191 -10.72 -6.24 -7.08
CA VAL A 191 -10.72 -7.29 -6.04
C VAL A 191 -9.62 -8.32 -6.30
N THR A 192 -9.49 -8.80 -7.54
CA THR A 192 -8.44 -9.76 -7.88
C THR A 192 -7.04 -9.18 -7.67
N ARG A 193 -6.86 -7.88 -7.98
CA ARG A 193 -5.62 -7.17 -7.65
C ARG A 193 -5.34 -7.22 -6.14
N THR A 194 -6.30 -6.85 -5.30
CA THR A 194 -6.13 -6.88 -3.84
C THR A 194 -5.83 -8.29 -3.32
N TRP A 195 -6.44 -9.33 -3.88
CA TRP A 195 -6.20 -10.71 -3.47
C TRP A 195 -4.82 -11.24 -3.87
N ILE A 196 -4.26 -10.76 -4.98
CA ILE A 196 -2.89 -11.07 -5.38
C ILE A 196 -1.89 -10.30 -4.52
N GLU A 197 -2.15 -9.02 -4.22
CA GLU A 197 -1.34 -8.21 -3.31
C GLU A 197 -1.29 -8.82 -1.89
N GLN A 198 -2.37 -9.46 -1.44
CA GLN A 198 -2.46 -10.16 -0.15
C GLN A 198 -1.92 -11.61 -0.17
N GLU A 199 -1.29 -12.06 -1.25
CA GLU A 199 -0.78 -13.44 -1.45
C GLU A 199 -1.83 -14.56 -1.30
N LYS A 200 -3.12 -14.22 -1.24
CA LYS A 200 -4.20 -15.22 -1.13
C LYS A 200 -4.40 -16.01 -2.42
N LEU A 201 -3.93 -15.47 -3.54
CA LEU A 201 -3.92 -16.14 -4.85
C LEU A 201 -2.52 -16.11 -5.46
N GLN A 202 -2.05 -17.26 -5.95
CA GLN A 202 -0.85 -17.30 -6.79
C GLN A 202 -1.08 -16.48 -8.07
N ALA A 203 -0.08 -15.67 -8.44
CA ALA A 203 -0.11 -14.80 -9.63
C ALA A 203 -0.47 -15.56 -10.92
N LEU A 204 -0.17 -16.87 -10.95
CA LEU A 204 -0.68 -17.80 -11.95
C LEU A 204 -1.54 -18.87 -11.25
N PRO A 205 -2.79 -19.11 -11.68
CA PRO A 205 -3.50 -18.56 -12.84
C PRO A 205 -4.41 -17.34 -12.53
N GLY A 206 -4.18 -16.64 -11.39
CA GLY A 206 -5.11 -15.62 -10.86
C GLY A 206 -5.55 -14.53 -11.85
N LEU A 207 -4.63 -13.72 -12.38
CA LEU A 207 -4.97 -12.58 -13.25
C LEU A 207 -5.55 -13.01 -14.61
N TRP A 208 -5.02 -14.06 -15.20
CA TRP A 208 -5.46 -14.56 -16.51
C TRP A 208 -6.90 -15.08 -16.49
N SER A 209 -7.34 -15.66 -15.37
CA SER A 209 -8.72 -16.13 -15.23
C SER A 209 -9.75 -15.01 -15.37
N VAL A 210 -9.45 -13.81 -14.84
CA VAL A 210 -10.33 -12.64 -14.94
C VAL A 210 -10.41 -12.12 -16.38
N TYR A 211 -9.27 -12.05 -17.08
CA TYR A 211 -9.25 -11.66 -18.50
C TYR A 211 -9.93 -12.68 -19.40
N ALA A 212 -9.78 -13.98 -19.11
CA ALA A 212 -10.50 -15.04 -19.81
C ALA A 212 -12.01 -14.87 -19.65
N ILE A 213 -12.50 -14.57 -18.43
CA ILE A 213 -13.92 -14.28 -18.20
C ILE A 213 -14.37 -13.05 -19.01
N GLN A 214 -13.60 -11.97 -19.02
CA GLN A 214 -13.93 -10.78 -19.82
C GLN A 214 -13.96 -11.07 -21.32
N ALA A 215 -13.00 -11.84 -21.83
CA ALA A 215 -12.95 -12.26 -23.22
C ALA A 215 -14.15 -13.14 -23.58
N VAL A 216 -14.56 -14.05 -22.70
CA VAL A 216 -15.77 -14.88 -22.86
C VAL A 216 -17.03 -14.01 -22.86
N VAL A 217 -17.14 -13.03 -21.97
CA VAL A 217 -18.27 -12.08 -21.94
C VAL A 217 -18.32 -11.26 -23.22
N LEU A 218 -17.19 -10.75 -23.71
CA LEU A 218 -17.11 -10.05 -25.00
C LEU A 218 -17.51 -10.96 -26.15
N LEU A 219 -17.00 -12.20 -26.19
CA LEU A 219 -17.37 -13.20 -27.20
C LEU A 219 -18.86 -13.50 -27.16
N LEU A 220 -19.44 -13.69 -25.97
CA LEU A 220 -20.88 -13.88 -25.81
C LEU A 220 -21.65 -12.66 -26.29
N LEU A 221 -21.26 -11.44 -25.95
CA LEU A 221 -21.92 -10.22 -26.42
C LEU A 221 -21.84 -10.02 -27.93
N VAL A 222 -20.75 -10.46 -28.57
CA VAL A 222 -20.55 -10.38 -30.02
C VAL A 222 -21.27 -11.53 -30.75
N THR A 223 -21.35 -12.72 -30.15
CA THR A 223 -21.92 -13.94 -30.78
C THR A 223 -23.41 -14.11 -30.49
N GLN A 224 -23.91 -13.69 -29.32
CA GLN A 224 -25.33 -13.69 -28.96
C GLN A 224 -26.05 -12.63 -29.82
N PRO A 225 -26.86 -13.03 -30.81
CA PRO A 225 -27.53 -12.12 -31.73
C PRO A 225 -28.78 -11.49 -31.09
N TRP A 226 -28.79 -11.20 -29.78
CA TRP A 226 -29.96 -10.61 -29.11
C TRP A 226 -30.22 -9.15 -29.51
N LEU A 227 -29.40 -8.59 -30.41
CA LEU A 227 -29.64 -7.35 -31.17
C LEU A 227 -29.92 -7.60 -32.68
N LYS A 228 -30.14 -8.84 -33.10
CA LYS A 228 -30.63 -9.17 -34.44
C LYS A 228 -32.05 -9.72 -34.35
N ARG A 229 -32.97 -8.84 -34.74
CA ARG A 229 -34.37 -9.07 -35.17
C ARG A 229 -35.41 -9.15 -34.04
N ARG A 230 -35.95 -7.98 -33.68
CA ARG A 230 -37.31 -7.57 -34.07
C ARG A 230 -37.49 -6.07 -33.91
#